data_AF-A0A3D2JBG0-F1
#
_entry.id   AF-A0A3D2JBG0-F1
#
_cell.length_a   1.000
_cell.length_b   1.000
_cell.length_c   1.000
_cell.angle_alpha   90.00
_cell.angle_beta   90.00
_cell.angle_gamma   90.00
#
_symmetry.space_group_name_H-M   'P 1'
#
loop_
_entity.id
_entity.type
_entity.pdbx_description
1 polymer ?
#
loop_
_entity_poly.entity_id
_entity_poly.type
_entity_poly.pdbx_seq_one_letter_code
_entity_poly.pdbx_strand_id
1 'polypeptide(L)'
;MLFLPLALLLGWLAYPLLWYLIAITNLCYILPFAYANVAVPDTLVALITWGYYGILVSIIYGVWRQSQKTSLTTSEYPSQHTHDAQSFKLSRNVRYALYIGMALLILASTGTAVLASHSMSQQLSITFLNVGPAGKPPQGEAIFVRTPDGKTILIDGGSDATSLSQALDSRLPSWQRSLDLVVLTSPRSDNLTGLQDVVTRYQVGEVIDAGMLHPGATYALWRSTIQQRHIPYVPVAQGSVIQVGTQLTLQILWPTRTLHKGSDEVRDNSMVLRLVTPHVRMLLIGDVAESTYGLTQLLATSTPNQMTSEIVQIVGEVGKAFPIALEQVLQETHATCLVVSPATVSSKLRKQTTTTAIAVPPTWTSAMPHMRVMQTAQSGSLTASVNGNGSWSIGTAP
;
A
#
# COMPACT_ATOMS: atom_id res chain seq x y z
N MET A 1 11.52 -25.67 10.39
CA MET A 1 11.71 -24.32 10.96
C MET A 1 12.95 -23.56 10.46
N LEU A 2 13.94 -24.22 9.83
CA LEU A 2 15.13 -23.55 9.26
C LEU A 2 14.91 -22.80 7.93
N PHE A 3 13.82 -23.06 7.21
CA PHE A 3 13.58 -22.46 5.89
C PHE A 3 13.13 -20.98 5.95
N LEU A 4 12.40 -20.58 6.99
CA LEU A 4 11.93 -19.20 7.13
C LEU A 4 13.08 -18.18 7.33
N PRO A 5 14.05 -18.40 8.26
CA PRO A 5 15.17 -17.48 8.40
C PRO A 5 16.09 -17.48 7.19
N LEU A 6 16.29 -18.62 6.52
CA LEU A 6 17.08 -18.69 5.28
C LEU A 6 16.39 -17.94 4.13
N ALA A 7 15.07 -18.07 3.99
CA ALA A 7 14.28 -17.35 3.00
C ALA A 7 14.28 -15.83 3.26
N LEU A 8 14.22 -15.41 4.53
CA LEU A 8 14.42 -14.01 4.91
C LEU A 8 15.81 -13.53 4.50
N LEU A 9 16.87 -14.30 4.81
CA LEU A 9 18.25 -13.93 4.46
C LEU A 9 18.46 -13.82 2.94
N LEU A 10 17.92 -14.76 2.16
CA LEU A 10 17.92 -14.71 0.70
C LEU A 10 17.09 -13.53 0.17
N GLY A 11 15.94 -13.23 0.79
CA GLY A 11 15.11 -12.08 0.47
C GLY A 11 15.83 -10.75 0.72
N TRP A 12 16.57 -10.64 1.83
CA TRP A 12 17.42 -9.49 2.14
C TRP A 12 18.53 -9.29 1.10
N LEU A 13 19.10 -10.37 0.57
CA LEU A 13 20.16 -10.34 -0.44
C LEU A 13 19.62 -10.01 -1.84
N ALA A 14 18.44 -10.52 -2.18
CA ALA A 14 17.79 -10.29 -3.46
C ALA A 14 17.11 -8.92 -3.57
N TYR A 15 16.60 -8.38 -2.46
CA TYR A 15 15.87 -7.12 -2.44
C TYR A 15 16.59 -5.91 -3.06
N PRO A 16 17.84 -5.57 -2.69
CA PRO A 16 18.48 -4.38 -3.25
C PRO A 16 18.71 -4.52 -4.75
N LEU A 17 18.96 -5.75 -5.22
CA LEU A 17 19.12 -6.05 -6.64
C LEU A 17 17.78 -5.91 -7.39
N LEU A 18 16.69 -6.42 -6.81
CA LEU A 18 15.34 -6.31 -7.36
C LEU A 18 14.85 -4.86 -7.36
N TRP A 19 15.03 -4.13 -6.26
CA TRP A 19 14.67 -2.72 -6.13
C TRP A 19 15.46 -1.87 -7.12
N TYR A 20 16.77 -2.08 -7.27
CA TYR A 20 17.60 -1.39 -8.24
C TYR A 20 17.13 -1.64 -9.68
N LEU A 21 16.79 -2.89 -9.99
CA LEU A 21 16.27 -3.28 -11.31
C LEU A 21 14.91 -2.61 -11.57
N ILE A 22 14.00 -2.60 -10.60
CA ILE A 22 12.70 -1.90 -10.68
C ILE A 22 12.89 -0.39 -10.81
N ALA A 23 13.79 0.21 -10.01
CA ALA A 23 14.06 1.64 -10.01
C ALA A 23 14.63 2.09 -11.37
N ILE A 24 15.57 1.33 -11.94
CA ILE A 24 16.09 1.59 -13.29
C ILE A 24 15.01 1.39 -14.34
N THR A 25 14.20 0.34 -14.23
CA THR A 25 13.12 0.09 -15.19
C THR A 25 12.11 1.24 -15.19
N ASN A 26 11.74 1.75 -14.01
CA ASN A 26 10.86 2.90 -13.87
C ASN A 26 11.54 4.20 -14.35
N LEU A 27 12.82 4.40 -14.09
CA LEU A 27 13.58 5.55 -14.59
C LEU A 27 13.64 5.54 -16.13
N CYS A 28 13.90 4.37 -16.71
CA CYS A 28 13.89 4.15 -18.15
C CYS A 28 12.48 4.31 -18.74
N TYR A 29 11.43 3.90 -18.01
CA TYR A 29 10.04 4.07 -18.43
C TYR A 29 9.62 5.54 -18.55
N ILE A 30 10.17 6.42 -17.71
CA ILE A 30 9.85 7.86 -17.67
C ILE A 30 10.56 8.65 -18.78
N LEU A 31 11.60 8.10 -19.42
CA LEU A 31 12.32 8.79 -20.50
C LEU A 31 11.45 8.87 -21.77
N PRO A 32 11.23 10.07 -22.34
CA PRO A 32 10.56 10.20 -23.63
C PRO A 32 11.37 9.44 -24.71
N PHE A 33 10.69 8.69 -25.57
CA PHE A 33 11.25 7.78 -26.60
C PHE A 33 11.86 6.45 -26.12
N ALA A 34 11.72 6.07 -24.85
CA ALA A 34 12.26 4.79 -24.35
C ALA A 34 11.62 3.54 -24.95
N TYR A 35 10.39 3.64 -25.46
CA TYR A 35 9.76 2.60 -26.25
C TYR A 35 9.13 3.21 -27.51
N ALA A 36 9.31 2.51 -28.62
CA ALA A 36 8.52 2.72 -29.82
C ALA A 36 7.58 1.51 -29.96
N ASN A 37 6.28 1.76 -30.09
CA ASN A 37 5.33 0.70 -30.46
C ASN A 37 5.59 0.33 -31.92
N VAL A 38 6.60 -0.51 -32.15
CA VAL A 38 6.82 -1.12 -33.46
C VAL A 38 5.96 -2.37 -33.49
N ALA A 39 4.92 -2.37 -34.33
CA ALA A 39 4.13 -3.57 -34.62
C ALA A 39 5.01 -4.53 -35.45
N VAL A 40 5.91 -5.24 -34.77
CA VAL A 40 6.75 -6.27 -35.39
C VAL A 40 6.02 -7.61 -35.25
N PRO A 41 5.91 -8.43 -36.32
CA PRO A 41 5.36 -9.78 -36.22
C PRO A 41 6.12 -10.61 -35.18
N ASP A 42 5.41 -11.40 -34.35
CA ASP A 42 5.99 -12.21 -33.26
C ASP A 42 7.15 -13.13 -33.70
N THR A 43 7.15 -13.55 -34.97
CA THR A 43 8.20 -14.38 -35.57
C THR A 43 9.54 -13.66 -35.71
N LEU A 44 9.52 -12.36 -36.00
CA LEU A 44 10.71 -11.51 -36.11
C LEU A 44 11.29 -11.20 -34.72
N VAL A 45 10.44 -10.99 -33.72
CA VAL A 45 10.85 -10.79 -32.32
C VAL A 45 11.53 -12.05 -31.78
N ALA A 46 10.98 -13.22 -32.04
CA ALA A 46 11.59 -14.50 -31.67
C ALA A 46 12.97 -14.67 -32.31
N LEU A 47 13.11 -14.39 -33.61
CA LEU A 47 14.38 -14.51 -34.35
C LEU A 47 15.48 -13.59 -33.79
N ILE A 48 15.13 -12.34 -33.48
CA ILE A 48 16.06 -11.37 -32.87
C ILE A 48 16.47 -11.83 -31.47
N THR A 49 15.52 -12.34 -30.70
CA THR A 49 15.75 -12.84 -29.33
C THR A 49 16.70 -14.05 -29.34
N TRP A 50 16.46 -15.03 -30.22
CA TRP A 50 17.34 -16.19 -30.38
C TRP A 50 18.73 -15.78 -30.90
N GLY A 51 18.82 -14.81 -31.82
CA GLY A 51 20.08 -14.27 -32.29
C GLY A 51 20.92 -13.62 -31.18
N TYR A 52 20.27 -12.83 -30.31
CA TYR A 52 20.90 -12.22 -29.14
C TYR A 52 21.50 -13.27 -28.20
N TYR A 53 20.73 -14.31 -27.85
CA TYR A 53 21.22 -15.39 -26.98
C TYR A 53 22.34 -16.21 -27.62
N GLY A 54 22.30 -16.44 -28.94
CA GLY A 54 23.37 -17.13 -29.67
C GLY A 54 24.72 -16.37 -29.62
N ILE A 55 24.69 -15.05 -29.77
CA ILE A 55 25.89 -14.19 -29.64
C ILE A 55 26.43 -14.25 -28.21
N LEU A 56 25.54 -14.15 -27.22
CA LEU A 56 25.91 -14.16 -25.80
C LEU A 56 26.58 -15.48 -25.39
N VAL A 57 26.05 -16.62 -25.85
CA VAL A 57 26.67 -17.95 -25.64
C VAL A 57 28.03 -18.04 -26.32
N SER A 58 28.17 -17.48 -27.53
CA SER A 58 29.44 -17.49 -28.28
C SER A 58 30.53 -16.67 -27.58
N ILE A 59 30.17 -15.52 -27.00
CA ILE A 59 31.08 -14.69 -26.21
C ILE A 59 31.51 -15.41 -24.93
N ILE A 60 30.56 -16.00 -24.20
CA ILE A 60 30.86 -16.77 -22.98
C ILE A 60 31.77 -17.96 -23.28
N TYR A 61 31.47 -18.71 -24.34
CA TYR A 61 32.30 -19.83 -24.79
C TYR A 61 33.71 -19.38 -25.20
N GLY A 62 33.82 -18.24 -25.90
CA GLY A 62 35.10 -17.64 -26.28
C GLY A 62 35.96 -17.27 -25.07
N VAL A 63 35.36 -16.58 -24.08
CA VAL A 63 36.02 -16.19 -22.84
C VAL A 63 36.42 -17.41 -22.01
N TRP A 64 35.54 -18.42 -21.91
CA TRP A 64 35.83 -19.68 -21.20
C TRP A 64 36.97 -20.46 -21.86
N ARG A 65 36.96 -20.59 -23.19
CA ARG A 65 38.00 -21.28 -23.95
C ARG A 65 39.35 -20.55 -23.87
N GLN A 66 39.34 -19.22 -23.85
CA GLN A 66 40.54 -18.41 -23.69
C GLN A 66 41.12 -18.49 -22.27
N SER A 67 40.25 -18.61 -21.25
CA SER A 67 40.64 -18.87 -19.86
C SER A 67 41.22 -20.26 -19.65
N GLN A 68 40.79 -21.28 -20.42
CA GLN A 68 41.37 -22.62 -20.35
C GLN A 68 42.73 -22.71 -21.05
N LYS A 69 42.91 -22.03 -22.20
CA LYS A 69 44.21 -21.97 -22.89
C LYS A 69 45.30 -21.28 -22.07
N THR A 70 44.93 -20.39 -21.15
CA THR A 70 45.89 -19.73 -20.24
C THR A 70 46.30 -20.58 -19.04
N SER A 71 45.66 -21.73 -18.81
CA SER A 71 45.96 -22.62 -17.67
C SER A 71 46.75 -23.88 -18.04
N LEU A 72 47.05 -24.11 -19.34
CA LEU A 72 47.72 -25.33 -19.83
C LEU A 72 49.18 -25.11 -20.28
N THR A 73 49.76 -23.92 -20.07
CA THR A 73 51.17 -23.64 -20.37
C THR A 73 51.94 -23.27 -19.10
N THR A 74 52.04 -24.24 -18.19
CA THR A 74 53.10 -24.28 -17.17
C THR A 74 53.71 -25.68 -17.16
N SER A 75 54.67 -25.91 -18.06
CA SER A 75 55.75 -26.86 -17.83
C SER A 75 56.97 -26.44 -18.66
N GLU A 76 57.94 -25.86 -17.94
CA GLU A 76 59.39 -26.00 -18.09
C GLU A 76 60.19 -25.55 -19.35
N TYR A 77 61.20 -24.71 -19.03
CA TYR A 77 62.46 -24.31 -19.68
C TYR A 77 62.53 -23.14 -20.70
N PRO A 78 63.60 -22.30 -20.65
CA PRO A 78 63.62 -20.95 -21.23
C PRO A 78 64.57 -20.80 -22.43
N SER A 79 64.17 -19.99 -23.42
CA SER A 79 65.15 -19.19 -24.19
C SER A 79 64.51 -18.15 -25.12
N GLN A 80 65.00 -16.92 -24.93
CA GLN A 80 65.30 -15.85 -25.90
C GLN A 80 64.18 -15.13 -26.68
N HIS A 81 64.07 -13.83 -26.33
CA HIS A 81 63.75 -12.62 -27.11
C HIS A 81 62.79 -12.70 -28.30
N THR A 82 61.71 -11.92 -28.23
CA THR A 82 61.35 -10.91 -29.25
C THR A 82 60.23 -9.97 -28.75
N HIS A 83 60.14 -8.82 -29.41
CA HIS A 83 59.58 -7.53 -29.02
C HIS A 83 58.14 -7.47 -28.48
N ASP A 84 57.99 -6.57 -27.51
CA ASP A 84 56.82 -6.17 -26.74
C ASP A 84 55.62 -5.71 -27.59
N ALA A 85 54.54 -6.50 -27.56
CA ALA A 85 53.19 -5.97 -27.50
C ALA A 85 52.72 -6.14 -26.04
N GLN A 86 52.83 -5.07 -25.24
CA GLN A 86 52.39 -5.03 -23.85
C GLN A 86 50.87 -5.17 -23.77
N SER A 87 50.37 -6.40 -23.92
CA SER A 87 49.04 -6.75 -23.43
C SER A 87 49.12 -6.70 -21.91
N PHE A 88 48.56 -5.65 -21.31
CA PHE A 88 48.41 -5.51 -19.86
C PHE A 88 47.57 -6.69 -19.32
N LYS A 89 48.22 -7.81 -19.04
CA LYS A 89 47.60 -8.96 -18.38
C LYS A 89 47.50 -8.63 -16.90
N LEU A 90 46.31 -8.24 -16.45
CA LEU A 90 46.04 -8.04 -15.03
C LEU A 90 46.45 -9.29 -14.24
N SER A 91 47.38 -9.10 -13.30
CA SER A 91 47.82 -10.14 -12.36
C SER A 91 46.62 -10.74 -11.61
N ARG A 92 46.71 -12.04 -11.28
CA ARG A 92 45.68 -12.78 -10.53
C ARG A 92 45.25 -12.02 -9.26
N ASN A 93 46.21 -11.35 -8.61
CA ASN A 93 45.97 -10.55 -7.41
C ASN A 93 45.19 -9.27 -7.69
N VAL A 94 45.39 -8.64 -8.85
CA VAL A 94 44.64 -7.45 -9.29
C VAL A 94 43.19 -7.82 -9.62
N ARG A 95 42.96 -9.01 -10.20
CA ARG A 95 41.60 -9.52 -10.45
C ARG A 95 40.86 -9.79 -9.14
N TYR A 96 41.51 -10.40 -8.15
CA TYR A 96 40.93 -10.57 -6.82
C TYR A 96 40.67 -9.23 -6.11
N ALA A 97 41.59 -8.26 -6.22
CA ALA A 97 41.38 -6.93 -5.67
C ALA A 97 40.18 -6.21 -6.32
N LEU A 98 39.97 -6.37 -7.64
CA LEU A 98 38.79 -5.85 -8.34
C LEU A 98 37.50 -6.54 -7.90
N TYR A 99 37.48 -7.87 -7.72
CA TYR A 99 36.30 -8.57 -7.22
C TYR A 99 35.94 -8.17 -5.79
N ILE A 100 36.94 -8.03 -4.91
CA ILE A 100 36.75 -7.57 -3.52
C ILE A 100 36.30 -6.10 -3.51
N GLY A 101 36.89 -5.24 -4.34
CA GLY A 101 36.49 -3.84 -4.48
C GLY A 101 35.05 -3.70 -4.99
N MET A 102 34.64 -4.52 -5.96
CA MET A 102 33.26 -4.54 -6.46
C MET A 102 32.28 -5.06 -5.40
N ALA A 103 32.64 -6.09 -4.64
CA ALA A 103 31.83 -6.60 -3.52
C ALA A 103 31.68 -5.56 -2.40
N LEU A 104 32.76 -4.84 -2.07
CA LEU A 104 32.74 -3.75 -1.08
C LEU A 104 31.93 -2.55 -1.57
N LEU A 105 32.00 -2.21 -2.85
CA LEU A 105 31.16 -1.15 -3.44
C LEU A 105 29.68 -1.52 -3.44
N ILE A 106 29.34 -2.79 -3.70
CA ILE A 106 27.96 -3.29 -3.59
C ILE A 106 27.50 -3.27 -2.13
N LEU A 107 28.34 -3.70 -1.19
CA LEU A 107 28.03 -3.64 0.25
C LEU A 107 27.88 -2.21 0.76
N ALA A 108 28.74 -1.29 0.31
CA ALA A 108 28.69 0.11 0.68
C ALA A 108 27.47 0.81 0.08
N SER A 109 27.18 0.60 -1.21
CA SER A 109 26.00 1.19 -1.87
C SER A 109 24.69 0.65 -1.26
N THR A 110 24.63 -0.65 -1.00
CA THR A 110 23.49 -1.29 -0.35
C THR A 110 23.34 -0.83 1.10
N GLY A 111 24.43 -0.73 1.86
CA GLY A 111 24.43 -0.23 3.23
C GLY A 111 23.96 1.23 3.33
N THR A 112 24.42 2.10 2.42
CA THR A 112 23.95 3.48 2.35
C THR A 112 22.48 3.59 1.93
N ALA A 113 22.00 2.72 1.04
CA ALA A 113 20.60 2.71 0.62
C ALA A 113 19.66 2.15 1.70
N VAL A 114 20.11 1.19 2.51
CA VAL A 114 19.37 0.68 3.67
C VAL A 114 19.29 1.74 4.78
N LEU A 115 20.38 2.47 5.03
CA LEU A 115 20.37 3.60 5.96
C LEU A 115 19.54 4.78 5.44
N ALA A 116 19.56 5.05 4.13
CA ALA A 116 18.73 6.07 3.51
C ALA A 116 17.23 5.70 3.47
N SER A 117 16.88 4.42 3.30
CA SER A 117 15.50 3.93 3.39
C SER A 117 14.98 3.87 4.83
N HIS A 118 15.85 3.74 5.84
CA HIS A 118 15.48 4.03 7.23
C HIS A 118 15.14 5.50 7.49
N SER A 119 15.63 6.42 6.63
CA SER A 119 15.23 7.83 6.63
C SER A 119 13.98 8.13 5.78
N MET A 120 13.45 7.14 5.04
CA MET A 120 12.23 7.34 4.25
C MET A 120 11.01 7.43 5.18
N SER A 121 10.61 8.69 5.38
CA SER A 121 9.42 9.20 6.04
C SER A 121 9.45 9.22 7.58
N GLN A 122 10.14 10.24 8.14
CA GLN A 122 9.73 10.86 9.40
C GLN A 122 8.40 11.63 9.28
N GLN A 123 7.54 11.23 8.35
CA GLN A 123 6.39 11.99 7.91
C GLN A 123 5.15 11.13 8.05
N LEU A 124 4.12 11.68 8.69
CA LEU A 124 2.81 11.05 8.73
C LEU A 124 2.27 10.99 7.30
N SER A 125 1.91 9.79 6.86
CA SER A 125 1.19 9.57 5.61
C SER A 125 -0.07 8.75 5.87
N ILE A 126 -1.17 9.19 5.25
CA ILE A 126 -2.46 8.52 5.25
C ILE A 126 -2.84 8.31 3.78
N THR A 127 -2.83 7.07 3.33
CA THR A 127 -3.11 6.70 1.95
C THR A 127 -4.42 5.95 1.84
N PHE A 128 -5.38 6.51 1.11
CA PHE A 128 -6.56 5.80 0.62
C PHE A 128 -6.14 4.94 -0.56
N LEU A 129 -6.16 3.62 -0.39
CA LEU A 129 -5.68 2.65 -1.37
C LEU A 129 -6.77 2.31 -2.39
N ASN A 130 -6.38 2.18 -3.65
CA ASN A 130 -7.24 1.59 -4.67
C ASN A 130 -7.11 0.05 -4.64
N VAL A 131 -8.06 -0.61 -3.99
CA VAL A 131 -8.04 -2.08 -3.71
C VAL A 131 -9.24 -2.81 -4.34
N GLY A 132 -9.44 -2.56 -5.63
CA GLY A 132 -10.46 -3.23 -6.44
C GLY A 132 -9.90 -4.36 -7.29
N PRO A 133 -10.75 -5.30 -7.77
CA PRO A 133 -10.31 -6.35 -8.69
C PRO A 133 -9.72 -5.77 -9.98
N ALA A 134 -8.62 -6.36 -10.46
CA ALA A 134 -7.96 -5.91 -11.68
C ALA A 134 -8.90 -5.83 -12.89
N GLY A 135 -8.77 -4.76 -13.67
CA GLY A 135 -9.61 -4.51 -14.86
C GLY A 135 -11.07 -4.13 -14.55
N LYS A 136 -11.42 -3.88 -13.28
CA LYS A 136 -12.72 -3.34 -12.87
C LYS A 136 -12.58 -1.93 -12.32
N PRO A 137 -13.66 -1.14 -12.31
CA PRO A 137 -13.67 0.17 -11.65
C PRO A 137 -13.24 0.05 -10.17
N PRO A 138 -12.53 1.04 -9.61
CA PRO A 138 -12.15 1.05 -8.20
C PRO A 138 -13.37 0.87 -7.28
N GLN A 139 -13.27 -0.03 -6.30
CA GLN A 139 -14.34 -0.32 -5.34
C GLN A 139 -13.76 -0.93 -4.06
N GLY A 140 -14.42 -0.65 -2.94
CA GLY A 140 -13.97 -1.08 -1.62
C GLY A 140 -13.03 -0.06 -0.98
N GLU A 141 -12.89 -0.22 0.33
CA GLU A 141 -12.17 0.72 1.18
C GLU A 141 -10.98 0.05 1.83
N ALA A 142 -9.81 0.68 1.70
CA ALA A 142 -8.65 0.40 2.51
C ALA A 142 -7.83 1.68 2.67
N ILE A 143 -7.39 1.94 3.89
CA ILE A 143 -6.61 3.12 4.25
C ILE A 143 -5.37 2.65 4.98
N PHE A 144 -4.20 2.97 4.43
CA PHE A 144 -2.93 2.66 5.05
C PHE A 144 -2.35 3.92 5.69
N VAL A 145 -1.98 3.83 6.97
CA VAL A 145 -1.39 4.94 7.72
C VAL A 145 0.01 4.55 8.16
N ARG A 146 0.98 5.41 7.88
CA ARG A 146 2.33 5.33 8.45
C ARG A 146 2.59 6.57 9.28
N THR A 147 2.98 6.35 10.53
CA THR A 147 3.35 7.41 11.48
C THR A 147 4.83 7.79 11.32
N PRO A 148 5.23 8.99 11.78
CA PRO A 148 6.63 9.44 11.79
C PRO A 148 7.59 8.52 12.56
N ASP A 149 7.10 7.81 13.59
CA ASP A 149 7.87 6.85 14.38
C ASP A 149 7.80 5.42 13.81
N GLY A 150 7.35 5.28 12.56
CA GLY A 150 7.43 4.02 11.80
C GLY A 150 6.30 3.03 12.10
N LYS A 151 5.32 3.39 12.95
CA LYS A 151 4.12 2.58 13.18
C LYS A 151 3.25 2.53 11.94
N THR A 152 2.72 1.35 11.67
CA THR A 152 1.89 1.06 10.49
C THR A 152 0.51 0.57 10.89
N ILE A 153 -0.52 1.26 10.38
CA ILE A 153 -1.92 0.93 10.61
C ILE A 153 -2.58 0.64 9.26
N LEU A 154 -3.41 -0.40 9.23
CA LEU A 154 -4.29 -0.66 8.10
C LEU A 154 -5.75 -0.58 8.59
N ILE A 155 -6.51 0.34 8.03
CA ILE A 155 -7.95 0.51 8.28
C ILE A 155 -8.69 -0.01 7.06
N ASP A 156 -9.40 -1.11 7.24
CA ASP A 156 -10.02 -1.91 6.19
C ASP A 156 -9.03 -2.43 5.13
N GLY A 157 -9.48 -3.40 4.34
CA GLY A 157 -8.66 -4.17 3.42
C GLY A 157 -9.24 -4.30 2.02
N GLY A 158 -10.35 -3.62 1.71
CA GLY A 158 -10.92 -3.68 0.38
C GLY A 158 -11.64 -4.98 0.06
N SER A 159 -12.15 -5.02 -1.18
CA SER A 159 -12.87 -6.17 -1.74
C SER A 159 -11.96 -7.22 -2.40
N ASP A 160 -10.65 -6.95 -2.51
CA ASP A 160 -9.70 -7.82 -3.21
C ASP A 160 -8.35 -7.90 -2.50
N ALA A 161 -8.00 -9.11 -2.02
CA ALA A 161 -6.77 -9.37 -1.30
C ALA A 161 -5.50 -9.21 -2.17
N THR A 162 -5.62 -9.45 -3.48
CA THR A 162 -4.46 -9.38 -4.39
C THR A 162 -4.03 -7.93 -4.60
N SER A 163 -4.96 -7.04 -4.93
CA SER A 163 -4.68 -5.61 -5.05
C SER A 163 -4.23 -4.98 -3.73
N LEU A 164 -4.82 -5.38 -2.59
CA LEU A 164 -4.33 -4.94 -1.27
C LEU A 164 -2.88 -5.36 -1.05
N SER A 165 -2.53 -6.62 -1.31
CA SER A 165 -1.15 -7.08 -1.09
C SER A 165 -0.16 -6.37 -2.00
N GLN A 166 -0.50 -6.11 -3.27
CA GLN A 166 0.29 -5.27 -4.18
C GLN A 166 0.44 -3.83 -3.67
N ALA A 167 -0.64 -3.24 -3.14
CA ALA A 167 -0.64 -1.87 -2.63
C ALA A 167 0.20 -1.72 -1.36
N LEU A 168 0.24 -2.75 -0.51
CA LEU A 168 1.11 -2.83 0.66
C LEU A 168 2.57 -3.08 0.25
N ASP A 169 2.84 -3.98 -0.69
CA ASP A 169 4.18 -4.30 -1.17
C ASP A 169 4.89 -3.10 -1.82
N SER A 170 4.14 -2.15 -2.39
CA SER A 170 4.71 -0.91 -2.93
C SER A 170 5.02 0.16 -1.87
N ARG A 171 4.50 0.01 -0.64
CA ARG A 171 4.58 1.02 0.44
C ARG A 171 5.40 0.55 1.64
N LEU A 172 5.45 -0.75 1.85
CA LEU A 172 6.25 -1.41 2.86
C LEU A 172 7.56 -1.90 2.23
N PRO A 173 8.68 -1.84 2.96
CA PRO A 173 9.84 -2.62 2.59
C PRO A 173 9.48 -4.10 2.43
N SER A 174 10.08 -4.80 1.48
CA SER A 174 9.73 -6.20 1.16
C SER A 174 9.85 -7.18 2.34
N TRP A 175 10.75 -6.87 3.29
CA TRP A 175 10.95 -7.63 4.52
C TRP A 175 9.99 -7.25 5.64
N GLN A 176 9.35 -6.07 5.57
CA GLN A 176 8.39 -5.63 6.56
C GLN A 176 7.07 -6.37 6.35
N ARG A 177 6.92 -7.48 7.06
CA ARG A 177 5.69 -8.27 7.13
C ARG A 177 5.00 -8.13 8.48
N SER A 178 5.07 -6.93 9.06
CA SER A 178 4.43 -6.58 10.33
C SER A 178 3.60 -5.32 10.21
N LEU A 179 2.41 -5.33 10.82
CA LEU A 179 1.54 -4.18 11.00
C LEU A 179 1.28 -4.01 12.50
N ASP A 180 1.34 -2.78 13.01
CA ASP A 180 1.14 -2.53 14.43
C ASP A 180 -0.35 -2.63 14.80
N LEU A 181 -1.23 -2.12 13.95
CA LEU A 181 -2.67 -2.12 14.18
C LEU A 181 -3.44 -2.42 12.88
N VAL A 182 -4.43 -3.30 12.97
CA VAL A 182 -5.43 -3.53 11.92
C VAL A 182 -6.80 -3.15 12.47
N VAL A 183 -7.52 -2.32 11.73
CA VAL A 183 -8.83 -1.79 12.09
C VAL A 183 -9.85 -2.27 11.07
N LEU A 184 -10.92 -2.91 11.53
CA LEU A 184 -12.08 -3.23 10.69
C LEU A 184 -13.23 -2.31 11.06
N THR A 185 -13.65 -1.45 10.14
CA THR A 185 -14.76 -0.51 10.39
C THR A 185 -16.13 -1.17 10.21
N SER A 186 -16.22 -2.14 9.29
CA SER A 186 -17.47 -2.73 8.82
C SER A 186 -17.24 -4.19 8.42
N PRO A 187 -18.03 -5.17 8.90
CA PRO A 187 -17.86 -6.59 8.53
C PRO A 187 -18.27 -6.91 7.08
N ARG A 188 -18.58 -5.90 6.27
CA ARG A 188 -18.91 -6.08 4.86
C ARG A 188 -17.70 -6.53 4.05
N SER A 189 -17.97 -7.20 2.92
CA SER A 189 -16.92 -7.74 2.06
C SER A 189 -16.04 -6.69 1.40
N ASP A 190 -16.53 -5.46 1.19
CA ASP A 190 -15.77 -4.32 0.63
C ASP A 190 -14.65 -3.85 1.54
N ASN A 191 -14.71 -4.18 2.82
CA ASN A 191 -13.79 -3.74 3.86
C ASN A 191 -12.99 -4.93 4.39
N LEU A 192 -13.63 -6.10 4.53
CA LEU A 192 -13.04 -7.24 5.22
C LEU A 192 -12.16 -8.15 4.34
N THR A 193 -12.45 -8.27 3.04
CA THR A 193 -11.92 -9.37 2.22
C THR A 193 -10.40 -9.39 2.18
N GLY A 194 -9.76 -8.24 1.96
CA GLY A 194 -8.30 -8.18 1.99
C GLY A 194 -7.69 -8.38 3.38
N LEU A 195 -8.41 -8.01 4.45
CA LEU A 195 -7.91 -8.20 5.83
C LEU A 195 -7.76 -9.67 6.21
N GLN A 196 -8.53 -10.58 5.62
CA GLN A 196 -8.32 -12.03 5.80
C GLN A 196 -6.90 -12.45 5.41
N ASP A 197 -6.40 -11.97 4.28
CA ASP A 197 -5.05 -12.30 3.82
C ASP A 197 -4.00 -11.64 4.71
N VAL A 198 -4.26 -10.41 5.17
CA VAL A 198 -3.38 -9.69 6.11
C VAL A 198 -3.22 -10.45 7.41
N VAL A 199 -4.30 -10.82 8.09
CA VAL A 199 -4.21 -11.56 9.37
C VAL A 199 -3.67 -12.98 9.17
N THR A 200 -3.66 -13.52 7.95
CA THR A 200 -3.06 -14.82 7.64
C THR A 200 -1.54 -14.71 7.44
N ARG A 201 -1.07 -13.66 6.76
CA ARG A 201 0.33 -13.55 6.29
C ARG A 201 1.21 -12.60 7.09
N TYR A 202 0.66 -11.52 7.63
CA TYR A 202 1.41 -10.50 8.36
C TYR A 202 1.45 -10.84 9.86
N GLN A 203 2.50 -10.39 10.54
CA GLN A 203 2.52 -10.29 11.99
C GLN A 203 1.74 -9.04 12.40
N VAL A 204 0.57 -9.22 12.98
CA VAL A 204 -0.29 -8.11 13.41
C VAL A 204 -0.13 -7.92 14.91
N GLY A 205 0.16 -6.69 15.33
CA GLY A 205 0.31 -6.33 16.75
C GLY A 205 -1.02 -6.39 17.49
N GLU A 206 -2.05 -5.73 16.95
CA GLU A 206 -3.40 -5.73 17.49
C GLU A 206 -4.45 -5.59 16.37
N VAL A 207 -5.62 -6.17 16.59
CA VAL A 207 -6.81 -6.01 15.74
C VAL A 207 -7.93 -5.36 16.54
N ILE A 208 -8.60 -4.37 15.97
CA ILE A 208 -9.79 -3.75 16.56
C ILE A 208 -10.97 -3.76 15.57
N ASP A 209 -12.18 -3.94 16.11
CA ASP A 209 -13.45 -3.75 15.40
C ASP A 209 -14.53 -3.26 16.38
N ALA A 210 -15.74 -2.99 15.90
CA ALA A 210 -16.86 -2.54 16.72
C ALA A 210 -17.49 -3.64 17.63
N GLY A 211 -16.93 -4.85 17.67
CA GLY A 211 -17.45 -5.97 18.46
C GLY A 211 -18.73 -6.62 17.92
N MET A 212 -19.18 -6.24 16.72
CA MET A 212 -20.37 -6.81 16.10
C MET A 212 -20.10 -8.23 15.58
N LEU A 213 -20.87 -9.20 16.07
CA LEU A 213 -20.90 -10.52 15.46
C LEU A 213 -21.68 -10.47 14.15
N HIS A 214 -21.06 -10.96 13.08
CA HIS A 214 -21.67 -11.01 11.76
C HIS A 214 -21.75 -12.46 11.24
N PRO A 215 -22.91 -12.93 10.71
CA PRO A 215 -23.09 -14.32 10.29
C PRO A 215 -22.36 -14.72 9.00
N GLY A 216 -21.66 -13.78 8.36
CA GLY A 216 -20.95 -14.02 7.09
C GLY A 216 -19.74 -14.95 7.24
N ALA A 217 -19.57 -15.87 6.28
CA ALA A 217 -18.46 -16.83 6.25
C ALA A 217 -17.08 -16.16 6.29
N THR A 218 -16.90 -15.04 5.59
CA THR A 218 -15.64 -14.28 5.60
C THR A 218 -15.32 -13.71 6.98
N TYR A 219 -16.32 -13.20 7.70
CA TYR A 219 -16.15 -12.69 9.07
C TYR A 219 -15.82 -13.81 10.05
N ALA A 220 -16.52 -14.94 9.96
CA ALA A 220 -16.22 -16.12 10.78
C ALA A 220 -14.79 -16.64 10.53
N LEU A 221 -14.37 -16.72 9.26
CA LEU A 221 -13.00 -17.11 8.89
C LEU A 221 -11.96 -16.13 9.46
N TRP A 222 -12.21 -14.82 9.35
CA TRP A 222 -11.32 -13.78 9.87
C TRP A 222 -11.16 -13.86 11.38
N ARG A 223 -12.28 -13.96 12.12
CA ARG A 223 -12.28 -14.12 13.58
C ARG A 223 -11.58 -15.40 14.03
N SER A 224 -11.85 -16.53 13.37
CA SER A 224 -11.17 -17.80 13.68
C SER A 224 -9.67 -17.73 13.40
N THR A 225 -9.25 -17.06 12.32
CA THR A 225 -7.82 -16.88 11.98
C THR A 225 -7.11 -16.05 13.05
N ILE A 226 -7.71 -14.94 13.49
CA ILE A 226 -7.21 -14.10 14.59
C ILE A 226 -7.01 -14.93 15.86
N GLN A 227 -8.01 -15.72 16.23
CA GLN A 227 -7.96 -16.57 17.41
C GLN A 227 -6.88 -17.65 17.29
N GLN A 228 -6.80 -18.36 16.17
CA GLN A 228 -5.80 -19.42 15.92
C GLN A 228 -4.38 -18.89 15.94
N ARG A 229 -4.16 -17.68 15.43
CA ARG A 229 -2.85 -17.02 15.42
C ARG A 229 -2.54 -16.25 16.70
N HIS A 230 -3.45 -16.26 17.68
CA HIS A 230 -3.31 -15.56 18.97
C HIS A 230 -3.00 -14.06 18.80
N ILE A 231 -3.62 -13.44 17.79
CA ILE A 231 -3.48 -12.00 17.56
C ILE A 231 -4.34 -11.27 18.60
N PRO A 232 -3.79 -10.30 19.35
CA PRO A 232 -4.58 -9.48 20.27
C PRO A 232 -5.77 -8.84 19.55
N TYR A 233 -6.97 -9.02 20.12
CA TYR A 233 -8.21 -8.51 19.57
C TYR A 233 -8.95 -7.69 20.63
N VAL A 234 -9.29 -6.45 20.31
CA VAL A 234 -9.97 -5.54 21.23
C VAL A 234 -11.22 -4.95 20.55
N PRO A 235 -12.43 -5.28 21.04
CA PRO A 235 -13.64 -4.62 20.58
C PRO A 235 -13.68 -3.19 21.13
N VAL A 236 -13.99 -2.23 20.27
CA VAL A 236 -14.02 -0.80 20.58
C VAL A 236 -15.43 -0.25 20.42
N ALA A 237 -15.71 0.86 21.11
CA ALA A 237 -16.99 1.54 21.04
C ALA A 237 -16.76 3.04 21.23
N GLN A 238 -17.82 3.83 21.10
CA GLN A 238 -17.83 5.26 21.31
C GLN A 238 -17.12 5.64 22.62
N GLY A 239 -16.20 6.60 22.52
CA GLY A 239 -15.36 7.06 23.62
C GLY A 239 -14.05 6.30 23.80
N SER A 240 -13.85 5.18 23.09
CA SER A 240 -12.54 4.50 23.07
C SER A 240 -11.48 5.41 22.42
N VAL A 241 -10.29 5.43 23.03
CA VAL A 241 -9.13 6.18 22.55
C VAL A 241 -7.94 5.24 22.47
N ILE A 242 -7.31 5.16 21.31
CA ILE A 242 -6.19 4.26 21.03
C ILE A 242 -5.01 5.10 20.57
N GLN A 243 -3.93 5.08 21.33
CA GLN A 243 -2.71 5.77 20.98
C GLN A 243 -1.84 4.84 20.14
N VAL A 244 -1.45 5.29 18.94
CA VAL A 244 -0.57 4.54 18.05
C VAL A 244 0.69 5.35 17.83
N GLY A 245 1.80 4.86 18.37
CA GLY A 245 3.05 5.61 18.36
C GLY A 245 2.99 6.89 19.20
N THR A 246 3.78 7.87 18.81
CA THR A 246 3.95 9.11 19.61
C THR A 246 2.97 10.23 19.26
N GLN A 247 2.50 10.27 18.01
CA GLN A 247 1.78 11.45 17.47
C GLN A 247 0.38 11.15 16.92
N LEU A 248 -0.03 9.87 16.82
CA LEU A 248 -1.33 9.50 16.29
C LEU A 248 -2.23 8.95 17.40
N THR A 249 -3.43 9.52 17.49
CA THR A 249 -4.50 9.03 18.37
C THR A 249 -5.73 8.71 17.53
N LEU A 250 -6.28 7.51 17.69
CA LEU A 250 -7.56 7.11 17.13
C LEU A 250 -8.65 7.30 18.19
N GLN A 251 -9.65 8.11 17.88
CA GLN A 251 -10.82 8.34 18.74
C GLN A 251 -12.04 7.73 18.08
N ILE A 252 -12.72 6.82 18.77
CA ILE A 252 -13.90 6.14 18.22
C ILE A 252 -15.12 6.96 18.62
N LEU A 253 -15.87 7.43 17.63
CA LEU A 253 -17.06 8.27 17.83
C LEU A 253 -18.35 7.45 17.75
N TRP A 254 -18.36 6.36 17.00
CA TRP A 254 -19.52 5.48 16.81
C TRP A 254 -19.02 4.06 16.45
N PRO A 255 -19.72 2.96 16.78
CA PRO A 255 -21.01 2.86 17.50
C PRO A 255 -20.88 2.87 19.03
N THR A 256 -22.00 3.03 19.73
CA THR A 256 -22.06 2.75 21.19
C THR A 256 -21.85 1.26 21.48
N ARG A 257 -21.58 0.91 22.74
CA ARG A 257 -21.41 -0.50 23.16
C ARG A 257 -22.66 -1.36 22.89
N THR A 258 -23.84 -0.74 22.95
CA THR A 258 -25.11 -1.40 22.64
C THR A 258 -25.45 -1.16 21.18
N LEU A 259 -25.15 -2.16 20.35
CA LEU A 259 -25.39 -2.09 18.92
C LEU A 259 -26.89 -1.97 18.62
N HIS A 260 -27.21 -1.12 17.66
CA HIS A 260 -28.57 -0.95 17.15
C HIS A 260 -29.03 -2.20 16.41
N LYS A 261 -30.27 -2.60 16.67
CA LYS A 261 -30.96 -3.68 15.95
C LYS A 261 -31.99 -3.05 15.02
N GLY A 262 -31.61 -2.93 13.75
CA GLY A 262 -32.37 -2.28 12.69
C GLY A 262 -32.41 -3.13 11.43
N SER A 263 -32.87 -2.53 10.33
CA SER A 263 -32.95 -3.22 9.03
C SER A 263 -31.59 -3.41 8.37
N ASP A 264 -30.64 -2.50 8.61
CA ASP A 264 -29.26 -2.57 8.10
C ASP A 264 -28.27 -2.44 9.27
N GLU A 265 -28.33 -3.41 10.19
CA GLU A 265 -27.51 -3.42 11.43
C GLU A 265 -26.03 -3.20 11.14
N VAL A 266 -25.53 -3.77 10.05
CA VAL A 266 -24.13 -3.67 9.65
C VAL A 266 -23.75 -2.22 9.42
N ARG A 267 -24.49 -1.51 8.56
CA ARG A 267 -24.22 -0.11 8.24
C ARG A 267 -24.52 0.84 9.38
N ASP A 268 -25.63 0.61 10.08
CA ASP A 268 -26.08 1.46 11.19
C ASP A 268 -25.07 1.48 12.35
N ASN A 269 -24.28 0.41 12.48
CA ASN A 269 -23.26 0.29 13.50
C ASN A 269 -21.83 0.22 12.93
N SER A 270 -21.62 0.57 11.65
CA SER A 270 -20.27 0.71 11.12
C SER A 270 -19.49 1.75 11.93
N MET A 271 -18.19 1.54 12.09
CA MET A 271 -17.38 2.36 12.98
C MET A 271 -17.08 3.73 12.37
N VAL A 272 -17.37 4.80 13.11
CA VAL A 272 -16.88 6.15 12.82
C VAL A 272 -15.71 6.43 13.74
N LEU A 273 -14.56 6.75 13.16
CA LEU A 273 -13.35 7.02 13.92
C LEU A 273 -12.65 8.28 13.41
N ARG A 274 -11.98 8.96 14.34
CA ARG A 274 -11.22 10.17 14.07
C ARG A 274 -9.76 9.94 14.35
N LEU A 275 -8.93 10.23 13.37
CA LEU A 275 -7.47 10.26 13.48
C LEU A 275 -7.08 11.67 13.92
N VAL A 276 -6.44 11.78 15.07
CA VAL A 276 -5.97 13.06 15.62
C VAL A 276 -4.45 13.03 15.64
N THR A 277 -3.85 13.99 14.93
CA THR A 277 -2.42 14.27 14.96
C THR A 277 -2.18 15.75 15.26
N PRO A 278 -0.93 16.17 15.56
CA PRO A 278 -0.64 17.57 15.86
C PRO A 278 -1.02 18.56 14.74
N HIS A 279 -0.98 18.10 13.48
CA HIS A 279 -1.09 18.96 12.30
C HIS A 279 -2.35 18.73 11.47
N VAL A 280 -2.92 17.53 11.53
CA VAL A 280 -4.12 17.17 10.76
C VAL A 280 -5.02 16.23 11.56
N ARG A 281 -6.33 16.48 11.48
CA ARG A 281 -7.40 15.65 12.01
C ARG A 281 -8.21 15.15 10.82
N MET A 282 -8.49 13.85 10.85
CA MET A 282 -9.26 13.20 9.80
C MET A 282 -10.42 12.43 10.42
N LEU A 283 -11.63 12.62 9.91
CA LEU A 283 -12.80 11.87 10.31
C LEU A 283 -13.13 10.83 9.23
N LEU A 284 -13.14 9.56 9.61
CA LEU A 284 -13.60 8.46 8.76
C LEU A 284 -15.02 8.11 9.17
N ILE A 285 -15.99 8.53 8.36
CA ILE A 285 -17.40 8.19 8.53
C ILE A 285 -17.70 6.84 7.89
N GLY A 286 -16.99 6.49 6.81
CA GLY A 286 -17.14 5.22 6.12
C GLY A 286 -18.56 4.96 5.64
N ASP A 287 -19.04 3.74 5.82
CA ASP A 287 -20.37 3.27 5.42
C ASP A 287 -21.53 3.98 6.12
N VAL A 288 -21.29 4.57 7.31
CA VAL A 288 -22.32 5.30 8.08
C VAL A 288 -22.83 6.50 7.30
N ALA A 289 -22.08 7.00 6.31
CA ALA A 289 -22.50 8.09 5.44
C ALA A 289 -23.86 7.84 4.75
N GLU A 290 -24.28 6.58 4.60
CA GLU A 290 -25.59 6.21 4.05
C GLU A 290 -26.60 5.69 5.08
N SER A 291 -26.27 5.74 6.38
CA SER A 291 -27.17 5.38 7.47
C SER A 291 -27.78 6.63 8.10
N THR A 292 -29.08 6.83 7.91
CA THR A 292 -29.82 7.90 8.61
C THR A 292 -29.73 7.75 10.13
N TYR A 293 -29.83 6.51 10.63
CA TYR A 293 -29.78 6.25 12.07
C TYR A 293 -28.40 6.58 12.64
N GLY A 294 -27.32 6.02 12.06
CA GLY A 294 -25.96 6.22 12.54
C GLY A 294 -25.54 7.69 12.51
N LEU A 295 -25.89 8.43 11.44
CA LEU A 295 -25.62 9.87 11.35
C LEU A 295 -26.39 10.70 12.39
N THR A 296 -27.68 10.38 12.60
CA THR A 296 -28.49 11.07 13.61
C THR A 296 -27.95 10.84 15.02
N GLN A 297 -27.52 9.60 15.32
CA GLN A 297 -26.92 9.29 16.60
C GLN A 297 -25.53 9.92 16.76
N LEU A 298 -24.74 9.98 15.69
CA LEU A 298 -23.44 10.66 15.70
C LEU A 298 -23.62 12.14 16.07
N LEU A 299 -24.59 12.84 15.44
CA LEU A 299 -24.93 14.23 15.77
C LEU A 299 -25.44 14.40 17.20
N ALA A 300 -26.27 13.47 17.68
CA ALA A 300 -26.87 13.56 19.01
C ALA A 300 -25.88 13.29 20.15
N THR A 301 -24.85 12.47 19.91
CA THR A 301 -23.93 11.99 20.95
C THR A 301 -22.54 12.64 20.89
N SER A 302 -22.16 13.23 19.74
CA SER A 302 -20.87 13.90 19.58
C SER A 302 -20.98 15.38 19.91
N THR A 303 -19.97 15.90 20.59
CA THR A 303 -19.83 17.36 20.73
C THR A 303 -19.24 17.96 19.45
N PRO A 304 -19.56 19.21 19.07
CA PRO A 304 -19.04 19.84 17.86
C PRO A 304 -17.50 19.78 17.77
N ASN A 305 -16.80 20.03 18.88
CA ASN A 305 -15.33 19.96 18.95
C ASN A 305 -14.76 18.56 18.64
N GLN A 306 -15.51 17.49 18.90
CA GLN A 306 -15.09 16.12 18.59
C GLN A 306 -15.21 15.78 17.10
N MET A 307 -16.01 16.52 16.32
CA MET A 307 -16.18 16.29 14.89
C MET A 307 -15.27 17.16 14.02
N THR A 308 -14.75 18.27 14.56
CA THR A 308 -13.83 19.18 13.84
C THR A 308 -12.67 18.45 13.16
N SER A 309 -12.63 18.43 11.83
CA SER A 309 -11.61 17.68 11.08
C SER A 309 -11.32 18.37 9.76
N GLU A 310 -10.05 18.47 9.38
CA GLU A 310 -9.66 19.11 8.12
C GLU A 310 -10.01 18.23 6.91
N ILE A 311 -9.96 16.90 7.10
CA ILE A 311 -10.30 15.90 6.07
C ILE A 311 -11.44 15.01 6.60
N VAL A 312 -12.48 14.83 5.79
CA VAL A 312 -13.54 13.85 6.05
C VAL A 312 -13.52 12.81 4.95
N GLN A 313 -13.71 11.55 5.30
CA GLN A 313 -13.86 10.47 4.34
C GLN A 313 -15.23 9.79 4.52
N ILE A 314 -15.89 9.53 3.39
CA ILE A 314 -17.18 8.84 3.31
C ILE A 314 -17.14 7.71 2.27
N VAL A 315 -17.96 6.68 2.48
CA VAL A 315 -18.22 5.63 1.49
C VAL A 315 -19.63 5.80 0.92
N GLY A 316 -19.77 5.65 -0.40
CA GLY A 316 -21.06 5.74 -1.10
C GLY A 316 -21.28 4.60 -2.09
N GLU A 317 -22.53 4.18 -2.24
CA GLU A 317 -23.00 3.24 -3.25
C GLU A 317 -23.48 3.99 -4.50
N VAL A 318 -23.08 3.50 -5.67
CA VAL A 318 -23.48 4.10 -6.94
C VAL A 318 -25.00 4.08 -7.09
N GLY A 319 -25.59 5.25 -7.36
CA GLY A 319 -27.02 5.40 -7.58
C GLY A 319 -27.86 5.51 -6.30
N LYS A 320 -27.24 5.50 -5.13
CA LYS A 320 -27.92 5.75 -3.86
C LYS A 320 -27.68 7.19 -3.40
N ALA A 321 -28.72 7.84 -2.90
CA ALA A 321 -28.63 9.20 -2.38
C ALA A 321 -28.17 9.19 -0.93
N PHE A 322 -27.37 10.17 -0.55
CA PHE A 322 -26.98 10.38 0.84
C PHE A 322 -28.13 10.97 1.67
N PRO A 323 -28.30 10.57 2.94
CA PRO A 323 -29.26 11.19 3.86
C PRO A 323 -28.95 12.67 4.12
N ILE A 324 -29.99 13.46 4.40
CA ILE A 324 -29.86 14.89 4.76
C ILE A 324 -29.00 15.06 6.03
N ALA A 325 -29.06 14.10 6.96
CA ALA A 325 -28.25 14.10 8.18
C ALA A 325 -26.74 14.14 7.89
N LEU A 326 -26.28 13.63 6.73
CA LEU A 326 -24.86 13.69 6.37
C LEU A 326 -24.42 15.13 6.10
N GLU A 327 -25.26 15.93 5.46
CA GLU A 327 -24.96 17.35 5.20
C GLU A 327 -24.76 18.12 6.51
N GLN A 328 -25.57 17.83 7.53
CA GLN A 328 -25.43 18.40 8.87
C GLN A 328 -24.12 17.97 9.54
N VAL A 329 -23.77 16.67 9.48
CA VAL A 329 -22.49 16.18 10.00
C VAL A 329 -21.33 16.89 9.32
N LEU A 330 -21.35 17.01 7.98
CA LEU A 330 -20.28 17.67 7.23
C LEU A 330 -20.13 19.14 7.61
N GLN A 331 -21.23 19.86 7.85
CA GLN A 331 -21.18 21.26 8.32
C GLN A 331 -20.50 21.39 9.69
N GLU A 332 -20.79 20.49 10.64
CA GLU A 332 -20.18 20.47 11.98
C GLU A 332 -18.68 20.12 11.95
N THR A 333 -18.20 19.43 10.90
CA THR A 333 -16.77 19.08 10.80
C THR A 333 -15.87 20.26 10.43
N HIS A 334 -16.43 21.29 9.78
CA HIS A 334 -15.66 22.38 9.15
C HIS A 334 -14.54 21.89 8.20
N ALA A 335 -14.77 20.76 7.51
CA ALA A 335 -13.77 20.15 6.66
C ALA A 335 -13.43 21.00 5.42
N THR A 336 -12.15 20.95 5.06
CA THR A 336 -11.63 21.59 3.84
C THR A 336 -11.48 20.60 2.69
N CYS A 337 -11.46 19.30 3.01
CA CYS A 337 -11.38 18.24 2.01
C CYS A 337 -12.34 17.09 2.36
N LEU A 338 -13.10 16.65 1.36
CA LEU A 338 -13.95 15.46 1.42
C LEU A 338 -13.41 14.40 0.47
N VAL A 339 -13.05 13.24 1.00
CA VAL A 339 -12.66 12.07 0.22
C VAL A 339 -13.85 11.13 0.11
N VAL A 340 -14.23 10.78 -1.12
CA VAL A 340 -15.35 9.89 -1.39
C VAL A 340 -14.82 8.59 -1.97
N SER A 341 -15.07 7.50 -1.26
CA SER A 341 -14.71 6.15 -1.66
C SER A 341 -15.94 5.38 -2.17
N PRO A 342 -15.82 4.63 -3.28
CA PRO A 342 -16.91 3.81 -3.78
C PRO A 342 -17.05 2.51 -2.98
N ALA A 343 -18.27 2.22 -2.54
CA ALA A 343 -18.65 0.90 -2.05
C ALA A 343 -18.63 -0.13 -3.20
N THR A 344 -18.77 -1.42 -2.86
CA THR A 344 -18.87 -2.48 -3.85
C THR A 344 -20.10 -2.30 -4.73
N VAL A 345 -19.93 -2.35 -6.05
CA VAL A 345 -21.06 -2.28 -6.98
C VAL A 345 -21.86 -3.59 -6.92
N SER A 346 -23.17 -3.47 -6.68
CA SER A 346 -24.12 -4.59 -6.76
C SER A 346 -24.03 -5.31 -8.12
N SER A 347 -24.25 -6.62 -8.13
CA SER A 347 -24.22 -7.45 -9.35
C SER A 347 -25.17 -6.95 -10.46
N LYS A 348 -26.29 -6.34 -10.08
CA LYS A 348 -27.27 -5.75 -11.01
C LYS A 348 -26.74 -4.48 -11.68
N LEU A 349 -26.18 -3.56 -10.89
CA LEU A 349 -25.58 -2.32 -11.40
C LEU A 349 -24.26 -2.59 -12.14
N ARG A 350 -23.51 -3.62 -11.77
CA ARG A 350 -22.25 -3.99 -12.43
C ARG A 350 -22.43 -4.32 -13.92
N LYS A 351 -23.64 -4.75 -14.33
CA LYS A 351 -24.00 -4.97 -15.75
C LYS A 351 -24.43 -3.69 -16.48
N GLN A 352 -24.75 -2.62 -15.74
CA GLN A 352 -25.39 -1.42 -16.25
C GLN A 352 -24.48 -0.18 -16.18
N THR A 353 -23.44 -0.19 -15.36
CA THR A 353 -22.61 0.99 -15.08
C THR A 353 -21.12 0.68 -15.26
N THR A 354 -20.43 1.52 -16.03
CA THR A 354 -18.99 1.45 -16.30
C THR A 354 -18.15 2.27 -15.32
N THR A 355 -18.77 3.06 -14.45
CA THR A 355 -18.11 3.94 -13.48
C THR A 355 -18.54 3.63 -12.04
N THR A 356 -17.61 3.80 -11.11
CA THR A 356 -17.86 3.78 -9.65
C THR A 356 -17.85 5.18 -9.03
N ALA A 357 -17.76 6.24 -9.85
CA ALA A 357 -17.86 7.60 -9.35
C ALA A 357 -19.21 7.84 -8.65
N ILE A 358 -19.16 8.47 -7.49
CA ILE A 358 -20.33 8.74 -6.66
C ILE A 358 -20.86 10.13 -6.98
N ALA A 359 -22.18 10.24 -7.18
CA ALA A 359 -22.82 11.52 -7.41
C ALA A 359 -22.83 12.33 -6.10
N VAL A 360 -22.09 13.44 -6.08
CA VAL A 360 -22.06 14.35 -4.93
C VAL A 360 -23.21 15.35 -5.08
N PRO A 361 -24.04 15.55 -4.04
CA PRO A 361 -25.15 16.50 -4.10
C PRO A 361 -24.68 17.93 -4.43
N PRO A 362 -25.32 18.64 -5.38
CA PRO A 362 -25.00 20.05 -5.68
C PRO A 362 -25.24 21.01 -4.50
N THR A 363 -26.05 20.59 -3.52
CA THR A 363 -26.27 21.37 -2.30
C THR A 363 -24.99 21.48 -1.49
N TRP A 364 -24.14 20.46 -1.47
CA TRP A 364 -22.91 20.45 -0.68
C TRP A 364 -21.89 21.47 -1.20
N THR A 365 -21.77 21.63 -2.51
CA THR A 365 -20.87 22.65 -3.08
C THR A 365 -21.35 24.07 -2.78
N SER A 366 -22.66 24.26 -2.65
CA SER A 366 -23.26 25.55 -2.28
C SER A 366 -23.14 25.84 -0.78
N ALA A 367 -23.38 24.83 0.07
CA ALA A 367 -23.32 24.95 1.52
C ALA A 367 -21.88 25.01 2.06
N MET A 368 -20.92 24.37 1.38
CA MET A 368 -19.53 24.24 1.79
C MET A 368 -18.59 24.62 0.62
N PRO A 369 -18.55 25.91 0.22
CA PRO A 369 -17.85 26.35 -0.99
C PRO A 369 -16.33 26.19 -0.93
N HIS A 370 -15.76 26.10 0.27
CA HIS A 370 -14.32 25.90 0.49
C HIS A 370 -13.92 24.42 0.54
N MET A 371 -14.87 23.49 0.52
CA MET A 371 -14.60 22.06 0.64
C MET A 371 -14.22 21.47 -0.72
N ARG A 372 -12.99 20.96 -0.84
CA ARG A 372 -12.54 20.25 -2.03
C ARG A 372 -12.95 18.79 -1.97
N VAL A 373 -13.76 18.36 -2.93
CA VAL A 373 -14.20 16.96 -3.04
C VAL A 373 -13.26 16.17 -3.95
N MET A 374 -12.77 15.03 -3.48
CA MET A 374 -11.88 14.13 -4.21
C MET A 374 -12.47 12.72 -4.20
N GLN A 375 -12.49 12.04 -5.35
CA GLN A 375 -13.02 10.68 -5.46
C GLN A 375 -11.90 9.69 -5.76
N THR A 376 -11.75 8.67 -4.92
CA THR A 376 -10.77 7.60 -5.17
C THR A 376 -11.10 6.80 -6.43
N ALA A 377 -12.38 6.74 -6.81
CA ALA A 377 -12.85 6.14 -8.07
C ALA A 377 -12.24 6.78 -9.33
N GLN A 378 -11.92 8.08 -9.27
CA GLN A 378 -11.40 8.85 -10.40
C GLN A 378 -9.89 9.06 -10.31
N SER A 379 -9.38 9.28 -9.10
CA SER A 379 -7.99 9.64 -8.86
C SER A 379 -7.08 8.45 -8.52
N GLY A 380 -7.65 7.25 -8.32
CA GLY A 380 -6.91 6.10 -7.83
C GLY A 380 -6.53 6.28 -6.35
N SER A 381 -5.30 5.89 -5.99
CA SER A 381 -4.83 6.03 -4.62
C SER A 381 -4.57 7.50 -4.29
N LEU A 382 -5.07 7.97 -3.15
CA LEU A 382 -4.87 9.33 -2.65
C LEU A 382 -4.02 9.29 -1.39
N THR A 383 -3.01 10.14 -1.26
CA THR A 383 -2.20 10.25 -0.04
C THR A 383 -2.26 11.65 0.54
N ALA A 384 -2.65 11.73 1.80
CA ALA A 384 -2.46 12.90 2.64
C ALA A 384 -1.14 12.77 3.41
N SER A 385 -0.31 13.81 3.37
CA SER A 385 0.98 13.86 4.08
C SER A 385 1.13 15.18 4.82
N VAL A 386 1.82 15.14 5.97
CA VAL A 386 2.10 16.33 6.81
C VAL A 386 3.54 16.77 6.61
N ASN A 387 3.78 17.87 5.90
CA ASN A 387 5.11 18.38 5.58
C ASN A 387 5.90 18.78 6.83
N GLY A 388 7.24 18.89 6.72
CA GLY A 388 8.11 19.24 7.84
C GLY A 388 7.86 20.63 8.47
N ASN A 389 7.13 21.51 7.78
CA ASN A 389 6.67 22.80 8.31
C ASN A 389 5.31 22.74 9.02
N GLY A 390 4.73 21.54 9.17
CA GLY A 390 3.43 21.31 9.79
C GLY A 390 2.23 21.56 8.88
N SER A 391 2.41 21.95 7.61
CA SER A 391 1.31 22.01 6.64
C SER A 391 0.98 20.61 6.14
N TRP A 392 -0.28 20.35 5.77
CA TRP A 392 -0.67 19.09 5.15
C TRP A 392 -1.06 19.29 3.70
N SER A 393 -0.91 18.24 2.90
CA SER A 393 -1.32 18.21 1.49
C SER A 393 -1.90 16.85 1.15
N ILE A 394 -2.89 16.82 0.26
CA ILE A 394 -3.46 15.58 -0.29
C ILE A 394 -3.43 15.61 -1.82
N GLY A 395 -2.96 14.51 -2.42
CA GLY A 395 -2.82 14.35 -3.86
C GLY A 395 -2.80 12.89 -4.28
N THR A 396 -2.71 12.66 -5.60
CA THR A 396 -2.60 11.32 -6.17
C THR A 396 -1.27 10.68 -5.79
N ALA A 397 -1.32 9.44 -5.32
CA ALA A 397 -0.14 8.64 -5.07
C ALA A 397 0.14 7.73 -6.26
N PRO A 398 1.42 7.55 -6.64
CA PRO A 398 1.81 6.57 -7.64
C PRO A 398 1.53 5.13 -7.18
#